data_AF-A0A957MW95-F1
#
_entry.id   AF-A0A957MW95-F1
#
_cell.length_a   1.000
_cell.length_b   1.000
_cell.length_c   1.000
_cell.angle_alpha   90.00
_cell.angle_beta   90.00
_cell.angle_gamma   90.00
#
_symmetry.space_group_name_H-M   'P 1'
#
loop_
_entity.id
_entity.type
_entity.pdbx_description
1 polymer ?
#
loop_
_entity_poly.entity_id
_entity_poly.type
_entity_poly.pdbx_seq_one_letter_code
_entity_poly.pdbx_strand_id
1 'polypeptide(L)'
;IGTSMAEAVPPKIVGETVNLLARGAPDIGANGLLRFYLLHVLFLPLILFLFFFVHYYKVVHFGISLPSDEEEVGQDTANKVPADRRVYFLPDVMIDEATFLIGFTTLMVVITAFFFSAPLESIANPQSTPLHTVAPWYFYWLQGLLKIADKTVAGVIVPGVLLVLLMGIPYLDRNPSRRGRDRRVAIISGVVAGIVMLVLSWMGTPYYAVQGAPSVEIVQELMPEEGMGPVREIGYGHLPIGVYDTRENPITDDEEFNHILHEFEAGIAHFAETDPSFINPYGILRVTQEQPSLKRIAWEINWLSPEGKEERFLRTFFLHEDSLYWEQYGLKDFSFVRPPAEE
;
A
#
# COMPACT_ATOMS: atom_id res chain seq x y z
N ILE A 1 -12.21 3.81 -2.51
CA ILE A 1 -11.94 3.93 -1.05
C ILE A 1 -11.69 5.38 -0.61
N GLY A 2 -10.75 6.12 -1.21
CA GLY A 2 -10.45 7.50 -0.78
C GLY A 2 -11.65 8.46 -0.82
N THR A 3 -12.43 8.45 -1.92
CA THR A 3 -13.63 9.32 -2.05
C THR A 3 -14.79 8.89 -1.16
N SER A 4 -14.92 7.60 -0.83
CA SER A 4 -15.93 7.12 0.12
C SER A 4 -15.65 7.54 1.57
N MET A 5 -14.42 7.91 1.92
CA MET A 5 -14.13 8.53 3.21
C MET A 5 -14.69 9.95 3.29
N ALA A 6 -14.66 10.72 2.19
CA ALA A 6 -15.26 12.04 2.13
C ALA A 6 -16.79 11.99 2.32
N GLU A 7 -17.43 10.94 1.83
CA GLU A 7 -18.86 10.67 2.06
C GLU A 7 -19.21 10.44 3.54
N ALA A 8 -18.25 9.93 4.33
CA ALA A 8 -18.45 9.64 5.75
C ALA A 8 -18.47 10.91 6.63
N VAL A 9 -18.23 12.10 6.07
CA VAL A 9 -18.20 13.38 6.78
C VAL A 9 -19.62 13.80 7.19
N PRO A 10 -19.90 14.01 8.49
CA PRO A 10 -21.17 14.55 8.94
C PRO A 10 -21.23 16.08 8.78
N PRO A 11 -22.41 16.68 8.53
CA PRO A 11 -23.70 16.04 8.23
C PRO A 11 -23.72 15.35 6.85
N LYS A 12 -24.55 14.30 6.67
CA LYS A 12 -24.58 13.48 5.44
C LYS A 12 -24.62 14.28 4.14
N ILE A 13 -25.41 15.36 4.12
CA ILE A 13 -25.53 16.24 2.93
C ILE A 13 -24.20 16.85 2.50
N VAL A 14 -23.32 17.16 3.45
CA VAL A 14 -21.97 17.68 3.18
C VAL A 14 -21.11 16.57 2.59
N GLY A 15 -21.09 15.40 3.23
CA GLY A 15 -20.31 14.26 2.75
C GLY A 15 -20.70 13.83 1.33
N GLU A 16 -22.01 13.69 1.06
CA GLU A 16 -22.53 13.34 -0.26
C GLU A 16 -22.17 14.39 -1.32
N THR A 17 -22.32 15.68 -1.00
CA THR A 17 -21.98 16.78 -1.92
C THR A 17 -20.49 16.82 -2.24
N VAL A 18 -19.63 16.68 -1.23
CA VAL A 18 -18.18 16.65 -1.40
C VAL A 18 -17.77 15.42 -2.22
N ASN A 19 -18.36 14.26 -1.97
CA ASN A 19 -18.09 13.05 -2.74
C ASN A 19 -18.50 13.22 -4.22
N LEU A 20 -19.70 13.74 -4.50
CA LEU A 20 -20.16 14.04 -5.86
C LEU A 20 -19.26 15.07 -6.56
N LEU A 21 -18.80 16.09 -5.83
CA LEU A 21 -17.86 17.08 -6.36
C LEU A 21 -16.49 16.47 -6.65
N ALA A 22 -15.99 15.59 -5.79
CA ALA A 22 -14.71 14.92 -6.01
C ALA A 22 -14.77 13.97 -7.22
N ARG A 23 -15.83 13.17 -7.33
CA ARG A 23 -16.01 12.22 -8.44
C ARG A 23 -16.42 12.88 -9.75
N GLY A 24 -17.08 14.04 -9.69
CA GLY A 24 -17.60 14.75 -10.86
C GLY A 24 -18.74 14.04 -11.59
N ALA A 25 -19.27 12.96 -11.00
CA ALA A 25 -20.37 12.11 -11.45
C ALA A 25 -20.77 11.18 -10.28
N PRO A 26 -21.88 10.42 -10.38
CA PRO A 26 -22.23 9.40 -9.38
C PRO A 26 -21.10 8.36 -9.17
N ASP A 27 -20.47 7.96 -10.28
CA ASP A 27 -19.34 7.02 -10.32
C ASP A 27 -18.06 7.71 -10.78
N ILE A 28 -16.91 7.11 -10.44
CA ILE A 28 -15.60 7.61 -10.88
C ILE A 28 -15.44 7.30 -12.37
N GLY A 29 -15.22 8.33 -13.18
CA GLY A 29 -14.92 8.21 -14.60
C GLY A 29 -13.98 9.33 -15.07
N ALA A 30 -14.01 9.64 -16.36
CA ALA A 30 -13.11 10.64 -16.96
C ALA A 30 -13.16 12.02 -16.28
N ASN A 31 -14.34 12.49 -15.88
CA ASN A 31 -14.51 13.76 -15.17
C ASN A 31 -13.83 13.75 -13.79
N GLY A 32 -13.94 12.64 -13.05
CA GLY A 32 -13.27 12.47 -11.77
C GLY A 32 -11.75 12.44 -11.96
N LEU A 33 -11.27 11.69 -12.94
CA LEU A 33 -9.85 11.62 -13.29
C LEU A 33 -9.28 13.01 -13.61
N LEU A 34 -9.97 13.80 -14.45
CA LEU A 34 -9.53 15.15 -14.80
C LEU A 34 -9.48 16.08 -13.58
N ARG A 35 -10.43 15.98 -12.66
CA ARG A 35 -10.45 16.77 -11.42
C ARG A 35 -9.26 16.42 -10.52
N PHE A 36 -9.00 15.14 -10.30
CA PHE A 36 -7.85 14.69 -9.52
C PHE A 36 -6.53 15.05 -10.20
N TYR A 37 -6.45 14.94 -11.52
CA TYR A 37 -5.28 15.36 -12.29
C TYR A 37 -4.98 16.85 -12.09
N LEU A 38 -5.98 17.73 -12.29
CA LEU A 38 -5.80 19.17 -12.07
C LEU A 38 -5.47 19.51 -10.62
N LEU A 39 -6.14 18.85 -9.66
CA LEU A 39 -5.87 19.03 -8.25
C LEU A 39 -4.42 18.65 -7.90
N HIS A 40 -3.94 17.50 -8.38
CA HIS A 40 -2.64 16.95 -8.03
C HIS A 40 -1.47 17.61 -8.79
N VAL A 41 -1.64 17.92 -10.08
CA VAL A 41 -0.55 18.43 -10.92
C VAL A 41 -0.43 19.96 -10.83
N LEU A 42 -1.54 20.68 -10.62
CA LEU A 42 -1.54 22.14 -10.61
C LEU A 42 -1.80 22.72 -9.22
N PHE A 43 -2.96 22.43 -8.63
CA PHE A 43 -3.42 23.17 -7.44
C PHE A 43 -2.66 22.79 -6.16
N LEU A 44 -2.47 21.50 -5.86
CA LEU A 44 -1.76 21.05 -4.67
C LEU A 44 -0.28 21.48 -4.69
N PRO A 45 0.48 21.37 -5.80
CA PRO A 45 1.85 21.88 -5.88
C PRO A 45 1.91 23.39 -5.71
N LEU A 46 0.94 24.15 -6.25
CA LEU A 46 0.87 25.60 -6.07
C LEU A 46 0.63 25.98 -4.61
N ILE A 47 -0.29 25.28 -3.93
CA ILE A 47 -0.55 25.46 -2.50
C ILE A 47 0.70 25.10 -1.70
N LEU A 48 1.35 23.98 -2.01
CA LEU A 48 2.59 23.56 -1.37
C LEU A 48 3.68 24.62 -1.54
N PHE A 49 3.84 25.20 -2.73
CA PHE A 49 4.80 26.27 -2.99
C PHE A 49 4.52 27.52 -2.14
N LEU A 50 3.25 27.92 -2.03
CA LEU A 50 2.84 29.04 -1.18
C LEU A 50 3.18 28.76 0.31
N PHE A 51 2.80 27.59 0.82
CA PHE A 51 3.07 27.21 2.21
C PHE A 51 4.56 27.06 2.47
N PHE A 52 5.32 26.52 1.52
CA PHE A 52 6.77 26.45 1.58
C PHE A 52 7.39 27.84 1.69
N PHE A 53 6.96 28.80 0.87
CA PHE A 53 7.47 30.17 0.94
C PHE A 53 7.13 30.85 2.27
N VAL A 54 5.89 30.71 2.75
CA VAL A 54 5.48 31.26 4.06
C VAL A 54 6.26 30.60 5.20
N HIS A 55 6.45 29.28 5.14
CA HIS A 55 7.22 28.53 6.12
C HIS A 55 8.68 28.99 6.11
N TYR A 56 9.32 29.02 4.95
CA TYR A 56 10.70 29.47 4.77
C TYR A 56 10.88 30.92 5.24
N TYR A 57 10.00 31.83 4.84
CA TYR A 57 10.00 33.22 5.32
C TYR A 57 9.95 33.29 6.84
N LYS A 58 9.07 32.51 7.49
CA LYS A 58 8.99 32.47 8.96
C LYS A 58 10.25 31.91 9.59
N VAL A 59 10.84 30.85 9.04
CA VAL A 59 12.10 30.28 9.54
C VAL A 59 13.24 31.31 9.43
N VAL A 60 13.33 32.04 8.32
CA VAL A 60 14.33 33.11 8.14
C VAL A 60 14.08 34.28 9.09
N HIS A 61 12.82 34.66 9.30
CA HIS A 61 12.47 35.80 10.16
C HIS A 61 12.66 35.50 11.66
N PHE A 62 12.25 34.31 12.11
CA PHE A 62 12.33 33.91 13.53
C PHE A 62 13.62 33.15 13.88
N GLY A 63 14.41 32.76 12.88
CA GLY A 63 15.65 32.00 13.08
C GLY A 63 15.41 30.52 13.37
N ILE A 64 16.48 29.72 13.28
CA ILE A 64 16.48 28.31 13.67
C ILE A 64 16.75 28.24 15.17
N SER A 65 15.97 27.43 15.90
CA SER A 65 16.17 27.28 17.35
C SER A 65 17.52 26.65 17.67
N LEU A 66 18.20 27.18 18.69
CA LEU A 66 19.41 26.58 19.25
C LEU A 66 19.11 25.21 19.89
N PRO A 67 20.15 24.36 20.11
CA PRO A 67 20.01 23.18 20.95
C PRO A 67 19.39 23.53 22.30
N SER A 68 18.46 22.69 22.79
CA SER A 68 17.62 23.00 23.94
C SER A 68 18.38 23.30 25.24
N ASP A 69 19.62 22.82 25.36
CA ASP A 69 20.45 23.02 26.56
C ASP A 69 21.16 24.38 26.56
N GLU A 70 21.39 24.99 25.38
CA GLU A 70 22.06 26.29 25.23
C GLU A 70 21.08 27.48 25.30
N GLU A 71 19.78 27.21 25.20
CA GLU A 71 18.74 28.24 25.23
C GLU A 71 18.40 28.62 26.69
N GLU A 72 18.41 29.91 27.00
CA GLU A 72 17.99 30.40 28.31
C GLU A 72 16.46 30.25 28.46
N VAL A 73 16.03 29.73 29.62
CA VAL A 73 14.60 29.45 29.85
C VAL A 73 13.78 30.74 29.75
N GLY A 74 12.75 30.71 28.90
CA GLY A 74 11.84 31.84 28.71
C GLY A 74 12.39 32.98 27.84
N GLN A 75 13.57 32.84 27.24
CA GLN A 75 14.11 33.82 26.31
C GLN A 75 14.21 33.24 24.90
N ASP A 76 13.70 33.97 23.91
CA ASP A 76 13.96 33.68 22.50
C ASP A 76 15.36 34.20 22.13
N THR A 77 16.32 33.28 22.07
CA THR A 77 17.72 33.55 21.71
C THR A 77 18.07 33.05 20.31
N ALA A 78 17.11 32.51 19.55
CA ALA A 78 17.34 31.97 18.20
C ALA A 78 18.01 33.00 17.27
N ASN A 79 17.59 34.27 17.35
CA ASN A 79 18.15 35.37 16.57
C ASN A 79 19.30 36.14 17.26
N LYS A 80 19.63 35.79 18.51
CA LYS A 80 20.59 36.53 19.37
C LYS A 80 21.92 35.80 19.57
N VAL A 81 22.25 34.89 18.67
CA VAL A 81 23.53 34.16 18.71
C VAL A 81 24.71 35.13 18.53
N PRO A 82 25.76 35.06 19.38
CA PRO A 82 26.99 35.85 19.23
C PRO A 82 27.63 35.69 17.84
N ALA A 83 28.22 36.75 17.29
CA ALA A 83 28.76 36.76 15.92
C ALA A 83 29.91 35.76 15.70
N ASP A 84 30.68 35.46 16.74
CA ASP A 84 31.78 34.50 16.77
C ASP A 84 31.32 33.04 16.62
N ARG A 85 30.04 32.74 16.91
CA ARG A 85 29.46 31.40 16.75
C ARG A 85 28.63 31.26 15.47
N ARG A 86 28.48 32.33 14.67
CA ARG A 86 27.72 32.29 13.41
C ARG A 86 28.60 31.78 12.28
N VAL A 87 28.08 30.81 11.52
CA VAL A 87 28.70 30.31 10.29
C VAL A 87 27.94 30.90 9.10
N TYR A 88 28.65 31.18 8.00
CA TYR A 88 28.01 31.67 6.79
C TYR A 88 27.23 30.54 6.11
N PHE A 89 26.04 30.86 5.60
CA PHE A 89 25.26 29.88 4.83
C PHE A 89 25.99 29.47 3.54
N LEU A 90 26.62 30.45 2.87
CA LEU A 90 27.46 30.22 1.71
C LEU A 90 28.93 30.50 2.08
N PRO A 91 29.88 29.58 1.81
CA PRO A 91 29.68 28.26 1.19
C PRO A 91 29.40 27.13 2.20
N ASP A 92 29.70 27.33 3.49
CA ASP A 92 29.88 26.25 4.47
C ASP A 92 28.63 25.37 4.62
N VAL A 93 27.51 25.93 5.10
CA VAL A 93 26.28 25.17 5.36
C VAL A 93 25.69 24.59 4.08
N MET A 94 25.70 25.36 2.98
CA MET A 94 25.14 24.89 1.71
C MET A 94 25.89 23.67 1.17
N ILE A 95 27.23 23.64 1.25
CA ILE A 95 28.02 22.50 0.77
C ILE A 95 27.73 21.25 1.62
N ASP A 96 27.67 21.39 2.95
CA ASP A 96 27.40 20.28 3.86
C ASP A 96 26.00 19.70 3.63
N GLU A 97 24.98 20.55 3.59
CA GLU A 97 23.59 20.14 3.35
C GLU A 97 23.41 19.54 1.95
N ALA A 98 24.00 20.14 0.91
CA ALA A 98 23.92 19.62 -0.45
C ALA A 98 24.62 18.26 -0.58
N THR A 99 25.78 18.09 0.06
CA THR A 99 26.51 16.82 0.05
C THR A 99 25.69 15.71 0.72
N PHE A 100 25.08 16.00 1.88
CA PHE A 100 24.21 15.05 2.56
C PHE A 100 22.96 14.73 1.73
N LEU A 101 22.31 15.75 1.15
CA LEU A 101 21.13 15.58 0.31
C LEU A 101 21.43 14.71 -0.93
N ILE A 102 22.51 15.00 -1.65
CA ILE A 102 22.91 14.25 -2.85
C ILE A 102 23.29 12.82 -2.47
N GLY A 103 24.10 12.64 -1.42
CA GLY A 103 24.51 11.31 -0.95
C GLY A 103 23.32 10.46 -0.52
N PHE A 104 22.42 11.01 0.30
CA PHE A 104 21.23 10.32 0.76
C PHE A 104 20.25 10.01 -0.37
N THR A 105 19.99 10.96 -1.28
CA THR A 105 19.12 10.75 -2.44
C THR A 105 19.68 9.67 -3.38
N THR A 106 20.99 9.72 -3.65
CA THR A 106 21.67 8.70 -4.46
C THR A 106 21.55 7.32 -3.82
N LEU A 107 21.75 7.22 -2.50
CA LEU A 107 21.54 5.97 -1.75
C LEU A 107 20.10 5.46 -1.89
N MET A 108 19.10 6.32 -1.71
CA MET A 108 17.68 5.93 -1.86
C MET A 108 17.34 5.48 -3.28
N VAL A 109 17.87 6.15 -4.32
CA VAL A 109 17.68 5.75 -5.71
C VAL A 109 18.31 4.39 -5.98
N VAL A 110 19.54 4.15 -5.52
CA VAL A 110 20.21 2.84 -5.68
C VAL A 110 19.42 1.76 -4.94
N ILE A 111 19.02 1.99 -3.70
CA ILE A 111 18.22 1.02 -2.95
C ILE A 111 16.91 0.71 -3.69
N THR A 112 16.20 1.74 -4.16
CA THR A 112 14.94 1.55 -4.87
C THR A 112 15.13 0.81 -6.19
N ALA A 113 16.16 1.16 -6.96
CA ALA A 113 16.42 0.55 -8.27
C ALA A 113 16.79 -0.94 -8.20
N PHE A 114 17.47 -1.39 -7.14
CA PHE A 114 17.95 -2.77 -7.03
C PHE A 114 17.12 -3.65 -6.09
N PHE A 115 16.43 -3.09 -5.10
CA PHE A 115 15.73 -3.87 -4.08
C PHE A 115 14.20 -3.72 -4.13
N PHE A 116 13.67 -2.77 -4.91
CA PHE A 116 12.24 -2.54 -5.01
C PHE A 116 11.78 -2.61 -6.47
N SER A 117 10.82 -3.49 -6.72
CA SER A 117 10.12 -3.55 -8.01
C SER A 117 8.73 -2.95 -7.83
N ALA A 118 8.36 -2.00 -8.68
CA ALA A 118 7.02 -1.40 -8.73
C ALA A 118 6.41 -1.59 -10.13
N PRO A 119 6.13 -2.85 -10.50
CA PRO A 119 5.60 -3.18 -11.81
C PRO A 119 4.15 -2.68 -11.96
N LEU A 120 3.73 -2.45 -13.20
CA LEU A 120 2.40 -1.89 -13.48
C LEU A 120 1.31 -2.95 -13.26
N GLU A 121 0.27 -2.54 -12.54
CA GLU A 121 -0.96 -3.34 -12.37
C GLU A 121 -1.82 -3.32 -13.64
N SER A 122 -2.88 -4.13 -13.63
CA SER A 122 -3.81 -4.23 -14.76
C SER A 122 -4.58 -2.92 -14.99
N ILE A 123 -5.12 -2.74 -16.19
CA ILE A 123 -5.97 -1.59 -16.49
C ILE A 123 -7.21 -1.64 -15.59
N ALA A 124 -7.47 -0.55 -14.88
CA ALA A 124 -8.59 -0.45 -13.93
C ALA A 124 -9.93 -0.86 -14.56
N ASN A 125 -10.59 -1.83 -13.93
CA ASN A 125 -11.90 -2.33 -14.33
C ASN A 125 -12.96 -1.98 -13.27
N PRO A 126 -13.88 -1.04 -13.53
CA PRO A 126 -14.92 -0.66 -12.56
C PRO A 126 -15.89 -1.79 -12.15
N GLN A 127 -15.90 -2.91 -12.89
CA GLN A 127 -16.77 -4.06 -12.61
C GLN A 127 -16.07 -5.15 -11.78
N SER A 128 -14.77 -5.03 -11.51
CA SER A 128 -14.00 -5.96 -10.67
C SER A 128 -13.34 -5.19 -9.54
N THR A 129 -13.55 -5.62 -8.30
CA THR A 129 -12.81 -5.09 -7.16
C THR A 129 -11.81 -6.14 -6.72
N PRO A 130 -10.50 -5.85 -6.75
CA PRO A 130 -9.50 -6.79 -6.28
C PRO A 130 -9.74 -7.14 -4.82
N LEU A 131 -9.54 -8.41 -4.46
CA LEU A 131 -9.76 -8.88 -3.09
C LEU A 131 -8.80 -8.21 -2.10
N HIS A 132 -7.52 -8.11 -2.47
CA HIS A 132 -6.45 -7.56 -1.64
C HIS A 132 -5.96 -6.21 -2.16
N THR A 133 -6.71 -5.12 -1.89
CA THR A 133 -6.23 -3.76 -2.17
C THR A 133 -5.46 -3.21 -0.97
N VAL A 134 -4.15 -2.97 -1.11
CA VAL A 134 -3.32 -2.42 -0.04
C VAL A 134 -3.28 -0.89 -0.09
N ALA A 135 -3.42 -0.23 1.06
CA ALA A 135 -3.20 1.20 1.15
C ALA A 135 -1.70 1.53 1.12
N PRO A 136 -1.30 2.74 0.68
CA PRO A 136 0.08 3.18 0.87
C PRO A 136 0.48 3.15 2.35
N TRP A 137 1.75 2.82 2.63
CA TRP A 137 2.25 2.55 3.99
C TRP A 137 2.00 3.69 4.99
N TYR A 138 2.03 4.95 4.53
CA TYR A 138 1.77 6.13 5.37
C TYR A 138 0.29 6.25 5.80
N PHE A 139 -0.60 5.43 5.24
CA PHE A 139 -1.99 5.27 5.66
C PHE A 139 -2.26 3.97 6.43
N TYR A 140 -1.26 3.15 6.75
CA TYR A 140 -1.49 1.92 7.50
C TYR A 140 -2.13 2.15 8.87
N TRP A 141 -1.73 3.19 9.61
CA TRP A 141 -2.36 3.51 10.89
C TRP A 141 -3.88 3.74 10.76
N LEU A 142 -4.31 4.32 9.63
CA LEU A 142 -5.72 4.54 9.35
C LEU A 142 -6.44 3.23 9.01
N GLN A 143 -5.79 2.32 8.29
CA GLN A 143 -6.29 0.97 8.02
C GLN A 143 -6.43 0.15 9.30
N GLY A 144 -5.45 0.21 10.20
CA GLY A 144 -5.54 -0.44 11.50
C GLY A 144 -6.69 0.12 12.33
N LEU A 145 -6.93 1.43 12.28
CA LEU A 145 -8.05 2.06 12.98
C LEU A 145 -9.42 1.66 12.40
N LEU A 146 -9.53 1.50 11.07
CA LEU A 146 -10.75 1.05 10.39
C LEU A 146 -11.16 -0.38 10.76
N LYS A 147 -10.24 -1.20 11.28
CA LYS A 147 -10.56 -2.55 11.80
C LYS A 147 -11.23 -2.50 13.17
N ILE A 148 -11.06 -1.42 13.92
CA ILE A 148 -11.57 -1.26 15.29
C ILE A 148 -12.80 -0.33 15.33
N ALA A 149 -12.86 0.67 14.45
CA ALA A 149 -13.89 1.70 14.44
C ALA A 149 -14.52 1.86 13.05
N ASP A 150 -15.73 2.39 13.01
CA ASP A 150 -16.45 2.65 11.77
C ASP A 150 -15.77 3.75 10.93
N LYS A 151 -16.12 3.81 9.64
CA LYS A 151 -15.53 4.75 8.68
C LYS A 151 -15.61 6.22 9.09
N THR A 152 -16.64 6.63 9.83
CA THR A 152 -16.79 8.04 10.25
C THR A 152 -15.85 8.35 11.41
N VAL A 153 -15.78 7.48 12.41
CA VAL A 153 -14.86 7.66 13.55
C VAL A 153 -13.41 7.55 13.09
N ALA A 154 -13.06 6.47 12.39
CA ALA A 154 -11.70 6.18 11.96
C ALA A 154 -11.22 7.16 10.88
N GLY A 155 -12.06 7.44 9.88
CA GLY A 155 -11.70 8.22 8.69
C GLY A 155 -11.80 9.74 8.86
N VAL A 156 -12.68 10.23 9.73
CA VAL A 156 -13.01 11.67 9.82
C VAL A 156 -12.71 12.23 11.20
N ILE A 157 -13.31 11.65 12.25
CA ILE A 157 -13.28 12.24 13.59
C ILE A 157 -11.88 12.14 14.19
N VAL A 158 -11.29 10.94 14.25
CA VAL A 158 -9.97 10.76 14.89
C VAL A 158 -8.87 11.52 14.16
N PRO A 159 -8.72 11.44 12.82
CA PRO A 159 -7.74 12.25 12.09
C PRO A 159 -7.99 13.75 12.24
N GLY A 160 -9.25 14.19 12.22
CA GLY A 160 -9.62 15.59 12.40
C GLY A 160 -9.25 16.12 13.79
N VAL A 161 -9.54 15.36 14.84
CA VAL A 161 -9.14 15.68 16.23
C VAL A 161 -7.63 15.71 16.36
N LEU A 162 -6.92 14.73 15.78
CA LEU A 162 -5.46 14.68 15.82
C LEU A 162 -4.83 15.90 15.13
N LEU A 163 -5.38 16.32 13.98
CA LEU A 163 -4.92 17.51 13.27
C LEU A 163 -5.14 18.78 14.11
N VAL A 164 -6.33 18.96 14.69
CA VAL A 164 -6.65 20.10 15.56
C VAL A 164 -5.74 20.09 16.80
N LEU A 165 -5.51 18.94 17.40
CA LEU A 165 -4.62 18.78 18.55
C LEU A 165 -3.18 19.14 18.16
N LEU A 166 -2.69 18.68 17.01
CA LEU A 166 -1.34 18.98 16.50
C LEU A 166 -1.15 20.49 16.26
N MET A 167 -2.14 21.15 15.64
CA MET A 167 -2.16 22.61 15.47
C MET A 167 -2.27 23.35 16.83
N GLY A 168 -2.92 22.72 17.81
CA GLY A 168 -3.11 23.24 19.16
C GLY A 168 -1.91 23.05 20.10
N ILE A 169 -0.97 22.15 19.80
CA ILE A 169 0.22 21.88 20.64
C ILE A 169 0.93 23.16 21.12
N PRO A 170 1.27 24.15 20.27
CA PRO A 170 1.96 25.36 20.74
C PRO A 170 1.15 26.18 21.76
N TYR A 171 -0.17 26.02 21.84
CA TYR A 171 -1.04 26.74 22.79
C TYR A 171 -1.36 25.91 24.03
N LEU A 172 -1.30 24.58 23.93
CA LEU A 172 -1.54 23.63 25.00
C LEU A 172 -0.28 23.43 25.86
N ASP A 173 0.90 23.31 25.23
CA ASP A 173 2.17 23.22 25.93
C ASP A 173 2.81 24.61 26.08
N ARG A 174 2.44 25.29 27.18
CA ARG A 174 2.93 26.63 27.53
C ARG A 174 4.21 26.61 28.37
N ASN A 175 4.95 25.50 28.38
CA ASN A 175 6.16 25.41 29.19
C ASN A 175 7.23 26.41 28.69
N PRO A 176 7.75 27.31 29.55
CA PRO A 176 8.76 28.28 29.16
C PRO A 176 10.13 27.63 28.86
N SER A 177 10.37 26.40 29.33
CA SER A 177 11.59 25.64 29.04
C SER A 177 11.38 24.71 27.85
N ARG A 178 12.32 24.74 26.89
CA ARG A 178 12.36 23.82 25.74
C ARG A 178 13.14 22.54 26.02
N ARG A 179 13.76 22.43 27.20
CA ARG A 179 14.55 21.26 27.62
C ARG A 179 13.66 20.04 27.78
N GLY A 180 14.09 18.89 27.25
CA GLY A 180 13.30 17.66 27.34
C GLY A 180 13.02 17.21 28.79
N ARG A 181 13.95 17.48 29.72
CA ARG A 181 13.80 17.15 31.14
C ARG A 181 12.66 17.89 31.83
N ASP A 182 12.28 19.07 31.33
CA ASP A 182 11.23 19.92 31.89
C ASP A 182 9.87 19.63 31.23
N ARG A 183 9.87 18.93 30.10
CA ARG A 183 8.69 18.59 29.27
C ARG A 183 8.35 17.10 29.32
N ARG A 184 8.63 16.42 30.45
CA ARG A 184 8.44 14.96 30.60
C ARG A 184 7.03 14.52 30.23
N VAL A 185 6.00 15.26 30.65
CA VAL A 185 4.60 14.92 30.34
C VAL A 185 4.34 14.97 28.84
N ALA A 186 4.77 16.05 28.16
CA ALA A 186 4.60 16.20 26.72
C ALA A 186 5.36 15.13 25.93
N ILE A 187 6.60 14.83 26.33
CA ILE A 187 7.41 13.78 25.72
C ILE A 187 6.78 12.41 25.93
N ILE A 188 6.36 12.08 27.16
CA ILE A 188 5.70 10.79 27.45
C ILE A 188 4.41 10.66 26.65
N SER A 189 3.57 11.71 26.58
CA SER A 189 2.35 11.68 25.76
C SER A 189 2.66 11.52 24.27
N GLY A 190 3.72 12.17 23.77
CA GLY A 190 4.16 12.04 22.38
C GLY A 190 4.69 10.63 22.07
N VAL A 191 5.44 10.03 22.99
CA VAL A 191 5.92 8.64 22.88
C VAL A 191 4.76 7.66 22.92
N VAL A 192 3.81 7.82 23.84
CA VAL A 192 2.60 6.98 23.90
C VAL A 192 1.80 7.10 22.61
N ALA A 193 1.58 8.32 22.10
CA ALA A 193 0.90 8.53 20.82
C ALA A 193 1.67 7.87 19.65
N GLY A 194 3.01 7.98 19.63
CA GLY A 194 3.87 7.31 18.66
C GLY A 194 3.74 5.79 18.71
N ILE A 195 3.74 5.19 19.91
CA ILE A 195 3.54 3.75 20.10
C ILE A 195 2.15 3.33 19.59
N VAL A 196 1.11 4.09 19.92
CA VAL A 196 -0.26 3.82 19.41
C VAL A 196 -0.28 3.87 17.89
N MET A 197 0.34 4.88 17.28
CA MET A 197 0.44 4.99 15.81
C MET A 197 1.20 3.82 15.18
N LEU A 198 2.27 3.33 15.83
CA LEU A 198 3.02 2.16 15.38
C LEU A 198 2.20 0.88 15.48
N VAL A 199 1.49 0.67 16.59
CA VAL A 199 0.59 -0.48 16.77
C VAL A 199 -0.51 -0.45 15.72
N LEU A 200 -1.15 0.71 15.51
CA LEU A 200 -2.17 0.87 14.46
C LEU A 200 -1.58 0.63 13.06
N SER A 201 -0.36 1.10 12.79
CA SER A 201 0.31 0.86 11.50
C SER A 201 0.60 -0.62 11.29
N TRP A 202 1.06 -1.31 12.33
CA TRP A 202 1.28 -2.75 12.28
C TRP A 202 -0.02 -3.53 12.08
N MET A 203 -1.09 -3.18 12.80
CA MET A 203 -2.44 -3.72 12.58
C MET A 203 -2.97 -3.40 11.18
N GLY A 204 -2.55 -2.30 10.57
CA GLY A 204 -2.94 -1.89 9.23
C GLY A 204 -2.24 -2.65 8.10
N THR A 205 -1.22 -3.45 8.41
CA THR A 205 -0.49 -4.23 7.40
C THR A 205 -1.40 -5.31 6.77
N PRO A 206 -1.04 -5.79 5.56
CA PRO A 206 -1.76 -6.88 4.88
C PRO A 206 -1.83 -8.17 5.69
N TYR A 207 -0.89 -8.40 6.62
CA TYR A 207 -0.89 -9.57 7.50
C TYR A 207 -2.17 -9.70 8.34
N TYR A 208 -2.80 -8.57 8.68
CA TYR A 208 -4.07 -8.54 9.42
C TYR A 208 -5.27 -8.28 8.51
N ALA A 209 -5.17 -8.48 7.19
CA ALA A 209 -6.29 -8.27 6.29
C ALA A 209 -7.48 -9.14 6.68
N VAL A 210 -8.69 -8.65 6.38
CA VAL A 210 -9.91 -9.46 6.57
C VAL A 210 -9.90 -10.51 5.47
N GLN A 211 -9.79 -11.78 5.87
CA GLN A 211 -9.81 -12.89 4.93
C GLN A 211 -11.20 -13.05 4.31
N GLY A 212 -11.23 -13.31 3.00
CA GLY A 212 -12.42 -13.68 2.25
C GLY A 212 -12.84 -15.14 2.49
N ALA A 213 -13.80 -15.62 1.69
CA ALA A 213 -14.17 -17.02 1.72
C ALA A 213 -12.96 -17.89 1.28
N PRO A 214 -12.72 -19.06 1.91
CA PRO A 214 -11.56 -19.91 1.61
C PRO A 214 -11.33 -20.18 0.13
N SER A 215 -12.39 -20.50 -0.61
CA SER A 215 -12.33 -20.78 -2.03
C SER A 215 -11.90 -19.58 -2.89
N VAL A 216 -12.18 -18.35 -2.44
CA VAL A 216 -11.75 -17.13 -3.12
C VAL A 216 -10.29 -16.83 -2.80
N GLU A 217 -9.88 -16.98 -1.53
CA GLU A 217 -8.49 -16.75 -1.09
C GLU A 217 -7.50 -17.67 -1.78
N ILE A 218 -7.80 -18.97 -1.87
CA ILE A 218 -6.93 -19.96 -2.53
C ILE A 218 -6.66 -19.55 -3.99
N VAL A 219 -7.71 -19.16 -4.73
CA VAL A 219 -7.56 -18.75 -6.14
C VAL A 219 -6.87 -17.39 -6.24
N GLN A 220 -7.14 -16.46 -5.31
CA GLN A 220 -6.50 -15.15 -5.29
C GLN A 220 -5.00 -15.24 -5.00
N GLU A 221 -4.56 -16.17 -4.16
CA GLU A 221 -3.14 -16.38 -3.86
C GLU A 221 -2.38 -16.95 -5.07
N LEU A 222 -2.98 -17.90 -5.78
CA LEU A 222 -2.39 -18.55 -6.96
C LEU A 222 -2.46 -17.66 -8.21
N MET A 223 -3.56 -16.96 -8.40
CA MET A 223 -3.84 -16.17 -9.60
C MET A 223 -4.67 -14.92 -9.24
N PRO A 224 -4.05 -13.89 -8.64
CA PRO A 224 -4.75 -12.71 -8.16
C PRO A 224 -5.40 -11.94 -9.32
N GLU A 225 -6.48 -11.21 -9.04
CA GLU A 225 -7.08 -10.35 -10.06
C GLU A 225 -6.11 -9.27 -10.57
N GLU A 226 -5.28 -8.72 -9.68
CA GLU A 226 -4.24 -7.73 -9.99
C GLU A 226 -2.86 -8.26 -9.59
N GLY A 227 -1.85 -7.97 -10.41
CA GLY A 227 -0.47 -8.45 -10.22
C GLY A 227 -0.19 -9.79 -10.90
N MET A 228 0.92 -10.42 -10.52
CA MET A 228 1.39 -11.64 -11.18
C MET A 228 0.74 -12.91 -10.62
N GLY A 229 0.91 -13.14 -9.33
CA GLY A 229 0.69 -14.45 -8.73
C GLY A 229 1.59 -15.57 -9.30
N PRO A 230 1.68 -16.70 -8.62
CA PRO A 230 2.48 -17.85 -9.05
C PRO A 230 2.15 -18.35 -10.47
N VAL A 231 0.86 -18.40 -10.83
CA VAL A 231 0.41 -18.97 -12.11
C VAL A 231 0.81 -18.12 -13.32
N ARG A 232 0.86 -16.78 -13.19
CA ARG A 232 1.34 -15.93 -14.29
C ARG A 232 2.86 -15.84 -14.33
N GLU A 233 3.56 -16.15 -13.23
CA GLU A 233 5.03 -16.15 -13.16
C GLU A 233 5.64 -17.25 -14.03
N ILE A 234 5.11 -18.47 -13.96
CA ILE A 234 5.59 -19.61 -14.79
C ILE A 234 5.34 -19.39 -16.29
N GLY A 235 4.42 -18.49 -16.63
CA GLY A 235 4.16 -18.07 -18.00
C GLY A 235 3.34 -19.05 -18.84
N TYR A 236 3.05 -18.63 -20.07
CA TYR A 236 2.12 -19.35 -20.96
C TYR A 236 2.63 -20.75 -21.37
N GLY A 237 3.93 -20.91 -21.63
CA GLY A 237 4.53 -22.16 -22.11
C GLY A 237 4.43 -23.31 -21.11
N HIS A 238 4.56 -23.00 -19.82
CA HIS A 238 4.60 -23.96 -18.71
C HIS A 238 3.21 -24.38 -18.21
N LEU A 239 2.14 -24.06 -18.94
CA LEU A 239 0.77 -24.44 -18.59
C LEU A 239 0.26 -25.57 -19.50
N PRO A 240 0.48 -26.86 -19.15
CA PRO A 240 -0.02 -27.98 -19.95
C PRO A 240 -1.55 -27.98 -20.00
N ILE A 241 -2.10 -28.36 -21.16
CA ILE A 241 -3.54 -28.47 -21.38
C ILE A 241 -4.03 -29.74 -20.69
N GLY A 242 -5.05 -29.62 -19.85
CA GLY A 242 -5.54 -30.76 -19.09
C GLY A 242 -6.60 -30.40 -18.05
N VAL A 243 -7.08 -31.45 -17.38
CA VAL A 243 -7.96 -31.35 -16.21
C VAL A 243 -7.21 -32.01 -15.06
N TYR A 244 -7.01 -31.28 -13.98
CA TYR A 244 -6.22 -31.67 -12.84
C TYR A 244 -7.10 -31.63 -11.60
N ASP A 245 -7.37 -32.79 -10.98
CA ASP A 245 -8.20 -32.93 -9.79
C ASP A 245 -7.30 -33.17 -8.57
N THR A 246 -7.42 -32.34 -7.53
CA THR A 246 -6.53 -32.42 -6.35
C THR A 246 -6.69 -33.71 -5.56
N ARG A 247 -7.75 -34.51 -5.79
CA ARG A 247 -7.93 -35.81 -5.14
C ARG A 247 -7.08 -36.91 -5.77
N GLU A 248 -6.63 -36.70 -6.99
CA GLU A 248 -5.84 -37.67 -7.76
C GLU A 248 -4.34 -37.42 -7.67
N ASN A 249 -3.91 -36.35 -6.99
CA ASN A 249 -2.52 -35.89 -6.90
C ASN A 249 -1.83 -35.86 -8.28
N PRO A 250 -2.33 -35.03 -9.22
CA PRO A 250 -1.88 -35.03 -10.59
C PRO A 250 -0.42 -34.58 -10.67
N ILE A 251 0.36 -35.32 -11.46
CA ILE A 251 1.76 -35.00 -11.75
C ILE A 251 1.89 -34.80 -13.27
N THR A 252 2.57 -33.73 -13.65
CA THR A 252 2.88 -33.41 -15.05
C THR A 252 4.39 -33.46 -15.30
N ASP A 253 4.80 -33.38 -16.56
CA ASP A 253 6.23 -33.33 -16.94
C ASP A 253 6.90 -31.99 -16.56
N ASP A 254 6.12 -30.95 -16.25
CA ASP A 254 6.61 -29.62 -15.94
C ASP A 254 6.75 -29.41 -14.43
N GLU A 255 7.98 -29.17 -13.96
CA GLU A 255 8.28 -29.01 -12.53
C GLU A 255 7.67 -27.75 -11.93
N GLU A 256 7.63 -26.64 -12.68
CA GLU A 256 7.06 -25.38 -12.20
C GLU A 256 5.54 -25.48 -12.09
N PHE A 257 4.87 -26.14 -13.04
CA PHE A 257 3.44 -26.40 -12.95
C PHE A 257 3.09 -27.36 -11.81
N ASN A 258 3.91 -28.38 -11.57
CA ASN A 258 3.72 -29.29 -10.43
C ASN A 258 3.79 -28.53 -9.10
N HIS A 259 4.66 -27.51 -8.98
CA HIS A 259 4.68 -26.65 -7.81
C HIS A 259 3.35 -25.90 -7.63
N ILE A 260 2.76 -25.36 -8.71
CA ILE A 260 1.43 -24.72 -8.66
C ILE A 260 0.34 -25.69 -8.20
N LEU A 261 0.34 -26.92 -8.72
CA LEU A 261 -0.62 -27.95 -8.31
C LEU A 261 -0.48 -28.30 -6.82
N HIS A 262 0.76 -28.40 -6.34
CA HIS A 262 1.05 -28.62 -4.92
C HIS A 262 0.59 -27.44 -4.05
N GLU A 263 0.88 -26.19 -4.44
CA GLU A 263 0.39 -24.99 -3.72
C GLU A 263 -1.14 -24.93 -3.70
N PHE A 264 -1.81 -25.34 -4.78
CA PHE A 264 -3.27 -25.41 -4.83
C PHE A 264 -3.84 -26.45 -3.86
N GLU A 265 -3.27 -27.66 -3.84
CA GLU A 265 -3.64 -28.70 -2.89
C GLU A 265 -3.36 -28.26 -1.44
N ALA A 266 -2.19 -27.68 -1.18
CA ALA A 266 -1.78 -27.19 0.13
C ALA A 266 -2.71 -26.07 0.64
N GLY A 267 -3.09 -25.12 -0.23
CA GLY A 267 -4.05 -24.08 0.10
C GLY A 267 -5.42 -24.66 0.49
N ILE A 268 -5.93 -25.63 -0.27
CA ILE A 268 -7.18 -26.33 0.07
C ILE A 268 -7.08 -27.04 1.41
N ALA A 269 -5.99 -27.79 1.66
CA ALA A 269 -5.77 -28.50 2.91
C ALA A 269 -5.66 -27.54 4.11
N HIS A 270 -4.94 -26.43 3.95
CA HIS A 270 -4.76 -25.43 5.00
C HIS A 270 -6.11 -24.85 5.47
N PHE A 271 -6.97 -24.45 4.53
CA PHE A 271 -8.30 -23.93 4.88
C PHE A 271 -9.25 -25.02 5.36
N ALA A 272 -9.11 -26.28 4.91
CA ALA A 272 -9.90 -27.39 5.44
C ALA A 272 -9.64 -27.63 6.93
N GLU A 273 -8.41 -27.40 7.39
CA GLU A 273 -8.03 -27.52 8.80
C GLU A 273 -8.41 -26.28 9.62
N THR A 274 -8.34 -25.10 9.01
CA THR A 274 -8.46 -23.82 9.71
C THR A 274 -9.92 -23.31 9.79
N ASP A 275 -10.72 -23.55 8.75
CA ASP A 275 -12.09 -23.06 8.63
C ASP A 275 -13.12 -24.20 8.79
N PRO A 276 -13.90 -24.22 9.89
CA PRO A 276 -14.92 -25.25 10.11
C PRO A 276 -16.04 -25.29 9.06
N SER A 277 -16.21 -24.23 8.26
CA SER A 277 -17.21 -24.15 7.20
C SER A 277 -16.78 -24.82 5.90
N PHE A 278 -15.50 -25.19 5.78
CA PHE A 278 -14.90 -25.70 4.54
C PHE A 278 -14.66 -27.22 4.65
N ILE A 279 -15.73 -28.01 4.62
CA ILE A 279 -15.70 -29.45 4.92
C ILE A 279 -15.46 -30.27 3.64
N ASN A 280 -14.52 -31.22 3.70
CA ASN A 280 -14.12 -32.11 2.59
C ASN A 280 -13.93 -31.39 1.25
N PRO A 281 -13.14 -30.31 1.20
CA PRO A 281 -12.96 -29.55 -0.01
C PRO A 281 -12.09 -30.28 -1.03
N TYR A 282 -12.36 -30.08 -2.31
CA TYR A 282 -11.48 -30.50 -3.40
C TYR A 282 -11.50 -29.51 -4.56
N GLY A 283 -10.38 -29.45 -5.27
CA GLY A 283 -10.16 -28.52 -6.37
C GLY A 283 -10.06 -29.24 -7.71
N ILE A 284 -10.56 -28.59 -8.76
CA ILE A 284 -10.35 -29.00 -10.14
C ILE A 284 -9.81 -27.80 -10.92
N LEU A 285 -8.59 -27.92 -11.42
CA LEU A 285 -7.98 -26.96 -12.33
C LEU A 285 -8.16 -27.45 -13.77
N ARG A 286 -8.79 -26.64 -14.63
CA ARG A 286 -8.95 -26.95 -16.05
C ARG A 286 -8.19 -25.93 -16.89
N VAL A 287 -7.19 -26.40 -17.62
CA VAL A 287 -6.45 -25.61 -18.59
C VAL A 287 -6.87 -26.05 -19.98
N THR A 288 -7.49 -25.14 -20.74
CA THR A 288 -7.99 -25.41 -22.09
C THR A 288 -7.46 -24.39 -23.09
N GLN A 289 -7.17 -24.83 -24.30
CA GLN A 289 -6.79 -23.93 -25.40
C GLN A 289 -8.05 -23.35 -26.04
N GLU A 290 -8.28 -22.05 -25.90
CA GLU A 290 -9.48 -21.39 -26.46
C GLU A 290 -9.20 -20.81 -27.85
N GLN A 291 -8.00 -20.25 -28.06
CA GLN A 291 -7.48 -19.76 -29.35
C GLN A 291 -5.99 -20.10 -29.45
N PRO A 292 -5.31 -20.04 -30.62
CA PRO A 292 -3.91 -20.48 -30.76
C PRO A 292 -2.93 -19.93 -29.71
N SER A 293 -3.08 -18.65 -29.35
CA SER A 293 -2.23 -17.97 -28.36
C SER A 293 -2.99 -17.61 -27.07
N LEU A 294 -4.15 -18.23 -26.80
CA LEU A 294 -4.98 -17.93 -25.62
C LEU A 294 -5.40 -19.21 -24.88
N LYS A 295 -4.92 -19.36 -23.65
CA LYS A 295 -5.34 -20.42 -22.72
C LYS A 295 -6.41 -19.89 -21.78
N ARG A 296 -7.44 -20.69 -21.55
CA ARG A 296 -8.45 -20.50 -20.52
C ARG A 296 -8.12 -21.39 -19.34
N ILE A 297 -7.95 -20.77 -18.18
CA ILE A 297 -7.61 -21.39 -16.90
C ILE A 297 -8.84 -21.26 -15.99
N ALA A 298 -9.52 -22.37 -15.72
CA ALA A 298 -10.69 -22.40 -14.85
C ALA A 298 -10.37 -23.12 -13.54
N TRP A 299 -10.52 -22.39 -12.45
CA TRP A 299 -10.40 -22.86 -11.07
C TRP A 299 -11.78 -23.20 -10.55
N GLU A 300 -11.96 -24.46 -10.17
CA GLU A 300 -13.18 -24.94 -9.57
C GLU A 300 -12.84 -25.50 -8.18
N ILE A 301 -13.55 -25.06 -7.15
CA ILE A 301 -13.39 -25.56 -5.78
C ILE A 301 -14.78 -25.97 -5.29
N ASN A 302 -14.91 -27.19 -4.82
CA ASN A 302 -16.14 -27.75 -4.29
C ASN A 302 -15.93 -28.13 -2.83
N TRP A 303 -16.91 -27.85 -1.96
CA TRP A 303 -16.88 -28.21 -0.54
C TRP A 303 -18.30 -28.47 -0.03
N LEU A 304 -18.40 -29.06 1.16
CA LEU A 304 -19.66 -29.22 1.88
C LEU A 304 -19.80 -28.09 2.90
N SER A 305 -20.95 -27.42 2.90
CA SER A 305 -21.29 -26.47 3.96
C SER A 305 -21.56 -27.20 5.28
N PRO A 306 -21.52 -26.51 6.44
CA PRO A 306 -21.92 -27.08 7.73
C PRO A 306 -23.32 -27.70 7.74
N GLU A 307 -24.22 -27.21 6.88
CA GLU A 307 -25.58 -27.71 6.70
C GLU A 307 -25.65 -28.95 5.79
N GLY A 308 -24.51 -29.43 5.29
CA GLY A 308 -24.39 -30.58 4.39
C GLY A 308 -24.78 -30.28 2.95
N LYS A 309 -24.80 -29.00 2.55
CA LYS A 309 -25.07 -28.60 1.16
C LYS A 309 -23.77 -28.53 0.37
N GLU A 310 -23.76 -29.07 -0.84
CA GLU A 310 -22.63 -28.88 -1.76
C GLU A 310 -22.58 -27.44 -2.26
N GLU A 311 -21.45 -26.79 -2.01
CA GLU A 311 -21.14 -25.47 -2.52
C GLU A 311 -19.99 -25.55 -3.53
N ARG A 312 -20.05 -24.66 -4.51
CA ARG A 312 -19.13 -24.62 -5.63
C ARG A 312 -18.71 -23.19 -5.91
N PHE A 313 -17.40 -23.01 -6.02
CA PHE A 313 -16.77 -21.79 -6.51
C PHE A 313 -16.16 -22.08 -7.88
N LEU A 314 -16.42 -21.19 -8.84
CA LEU A 314 -15.83 -21.26 -10.17
C LEU A 314 -15.30 -19.89 -10.54
N ARG A 315 -14.01 -19.82 -10.87
CA ARG A 315 -13.37 -18.62 -11.39
C ARG A 315 -12.58 -18.96 -12.65
N THR A 316 -12.64 -18.09 -13.64
CA THR A 316 -11.98 -18.31 -14.92
C THR A 316 -11.11 -17.13 -15.29
N PHE A 317 -9.90 -17.44 -15.72
CA PHE A 317 -8.94 -16.48 -16.23
C PHE A 317 -8.53 -16.86 -17.64
N PHE A 318 -8.05 -15.86 -18.37
CA PHE A 318 -7.51 -16.02 -19.70
C PHE A 318 -6.07 -15.52 -19.69
N LEU A 319 -5.17 -16.32 -20.25
CA LEU A 319 -3.75 -15.98 -20.37
C LEU A 319 -3.35 -16.05 -21.84
N HIS A 320 -2.92 -14.91 -22.37
CA HIS A 320 -2.41 -14.80 -23.73
C HIS A 320 -0.91 -15.06 -23.75
N GLU A 321 -0.39 -15.64 -24.83
CA GLU A 321 1.04 -15.90 -25.04
C GLU A 321 1.88 -14.62 -25.04
N ASP A 322 1.36 -13.51 -25.58
CA ASP A 322 2.05 -12.19 -25.54
C ASP A 322 1.85 -11.41 -24.23
N SER A 323 1.35 -12.04 -23.16
CA SER A 323 1.17 -11.34 -21.90
C SER A 323 2.53 -11.08 -21.25
N LEU A 324 2.96 -9.83 -21.14
CA LEU A 324 4.29 -9.45 -20.60
C LEU A 324 4.48 -9.71 -19.09
N TYR A 325 3.63 -10.54 -18.50
CA TYR A 325 3.63 -10.85 -17.07
C TYR A 325 5.01 -11.38 -16.62
N TRP A 326 5.50 -12.45 -17.25
CA TRP A 326 6.77 -13.08 -16.88
C TRP A 326 8.02 -12.26 -17.27
N GLU A 327 7.91 -11.31 -18.20
CA GLU A 327 9.02 -10.41 -18.58
C GLU A 327 9.12 -9.17 -17.69
N GLN A 328 7.98 -8.61 -17.26
CA GLN A 328 7.95 -7.39 -16.43
C GLN A 328 8.27 -7.64 -14.96
N TYR A 329 8.05 -8.87 -14.49
CA TYR A 329 8.19 -9.25 -13.08
C TYR A 329 9.24 -10.36 -12.86
N GLY A 330 9.68 -11.03 -13.92
CA GLY A 330 10.67 -12.10 -13.85
C GLY A 330 12.07 -11.55 -13.63
N LEU A 331 12.52 -11.54 -12.38
CA LEU A 331 13.96 -11.52 -12.03
C LEU A 331 14.70 -12.81 -12.45
N LYS A 332 14.12 -13.65 -13.31
CA LYS A 332 14.68 -14.94 -13.72
C LYS A 332 15.14 -15.02 -15.17
N ASP A 333 14.83 -14.05 -16.03
CA ASP A 333 15.40 -14.07 -17.38
C ASP A 333 16.77 -13.38 -17.43
N PHE A 334 17.81 -14.14 -17.09
CA PHE A 334 19.20 -13.77 -17.34
C PHE A 334 19.66 -14.17 -18.75
N SER A 335 18.76 -14.28 -19.75
CA SER A 335 19.13 -14.56 -21.15
C SER A 335 20.18 -13.59 -21.68
N PHE A 336 20.21 -12.34 -21.21
CA PHE A 336 21.24 -11.36 -21.55
C PHE A 336 22.64 -11.65 -20.97
N VAL A 337 22.77 -12.60 -20.04
CA VAL A 337 24.04 -13.07 -19.46
C VAL A 337 24.52 -14.38 -20.11
N ARG A 338 23.63 -15.12 -20.77
CA ARG A 338 24.02 -16.33 -21.51
C ARG A 338 24.54 -15.93 -22.90
N PRO A 339 25.77 -16.29 -23.28
CA PRO A 339 26.20 -16.10 -24.66
C PRO A 339 25.27 -16.91 -25.58
N PRO A 340 24.98 -16.42 -26.80
CA PRO A 340 24.10 -17.13 -27.71
C PRO A 340 24.66 -18.53 -27.96
N ALA A 341 23.81 -19.54 -27.83
CA ALA A 341 24.16 -20.90 -28.21
C ALA A 341 24.53 -20.88 -29.69
N GLU A 342 25.78 -21.26 -29.99
CA GLU A 342 26.25 -21.43 -31.35
C GLU A 342 25.40 -22.51 -32.05
N GLU A 343 24.92 -22.20 -33.26
CA GLU A 343 24.10 -23.06 -34.13
C GLU A 343 24.76 -24.41 -34.47
#